data_AF-A0A2E0RWR6-F1
#
_entry.id   AF-A0A2E0RWR6-F1
#
_cell.length_a   1.000
_cell.length_b   1.000
_cell.length_c   1.000
_cell.angle_alpha   90.00
_cell.angle_beta   90.00
_cell.angle_gamma   90.00
#
_symmetry.space_group_name_H-M   'P 1'
#
loop_
_entity.id
_entity.type
_entity.pdbx_description
1 polymer ?
#
loop_
_entity_poly.entity_id
_entity_poly.type
_entity_poly.pdbx_seq_one_letter_code
_entity_poly.pdbx_strand_id
1 'polypeptide(L)'
;MTVSRFHVAGMDCAAEEQLVRMALSDIDQINRIEVDLDQRDVLIDHTTDTDTIDTALQTLNLGAEFVDDTSEIGPAPDTRRERNALIVAFVINAGFFVGELTVGLISRSMGLIADALDMGADASVYALSLAAVGTAAARKKQLARTSGYLQIGLAALGLAEVLRRFFADNELPDPTSMIVMSVLALAGNIITLLMLHRVRSGEAHLQASWIFTANDIKVNGLVIAAAIGVTLTDSGIPDLIAGAVIFAVVANGARRILKISR
;
A
#
# COMPACT_ATOMS: atom_id res chain seq x y z
N MET A 1 0.37 -32.01 5.67
CA MET A 1 0.20 -30.73 4.95
C MET A 1 -1.18 -30.26 5.33
N THR A 2 -1.22 -29.12 6.00
CA THR A 2 -2.45 -28.52 6.53
C THR A 2 -2.63 -27.20 5.82
N VAL A 3 -3.87 -26.86 5.51
CA VAL A 3 -4.20 -25.58 4.87
C VAL A 3 -5.00 -24.76 5.86
N SER A 4 -4.34 -23.77 6.46
CA SER A 4 -5.01 -22.84 7.38
C SER A 4 -5.56 -21.65 6.63
N ARG A 5 -6.77 -21.25 7.01
CA ARG A 5 -7.44 -20.04 6.56
C ARG A 5 -7.44 -18.99 7.67
N PHE A 6 -6.97 -17.80 7.32
CA PHE A 6 -7.02 -16.62 8.18
C PHE A 6 -7.83 -15.51 7.51
N HIS A 7 -8.73 -14.89 8.26
CA HIS A 7 -9.40 -13.67 7.83
C HIS A 7 -8.58 -12.46 8.26
N VAL A 8 -8.25 -11.55 7.34
CA VAL A 8 -7.38 -10.39 7.61
C VAL A 8 -8.14 -9.11 7.32
N ALA A 9 -8.84 -8.60 8.35
CA ALA A 9 -9.82 -7.52 8.19
C ALA A 9 -9.28 -6.26 7.51
N GLY A 10 -8.01 -5.91 7.72
CA GLY A 10 -7.37 -4.72 7.14
C GLY A 10 -6.68 -4.91 5.80
N MET A 11 -6.73 -6.10 5.18
CA MET A 11 -6.08 -6.38 3.90
C MET A 11 -6.98 -5.90 2.74
N ASP A 12 -7.10 -4.59 2.57
CA ASP A 12 -8.04 -3.99 1.61
C ASP A 12 -7.39 -3.55 0.30
N CYS A 13 -6.06 -3.46 0.22
CA CYS A 13 -5.33 -3.15 -1.00
C CYS A 13 -4.28 -4.20 -1.37
N ALA A 14 -3.83 -4.13 -2.64
CA ALA A 14 -2.83 -5.03 -3.17
C ALA A 14 -1.45 -4.90 -2.50
N ALA A 15 -1.11 -3.71 -1.98
CA ALA A 15 0.12 -3.52 -1.23
C ALA A 15 0.08 -4.27 0.11
N GLU A 16 -1.06 -4.30 0.80
CA GLU A 16 -1.20 -5.02 2.08
C GLU A 16 -1.19 -6.53 1.92
N GLU A 17 -1.80 -7.06 0.86
CA GLU A 17 -1.61 -8.46 0.49
C GLU A 17 -0.13 -8.78 0.35
N GLN A 18 0.64 -7.92 -0.33
CA GLN A 18 2.06 -8.14 -0.51
C GLN A 18 2.82 -8.10 0.82
N LEU A 19 2.41 -7.25 1.77
CA LEU A 19 2.94 -7.27 3.14
C LEU A 19 2.66 -8.59 3.85
N VAL A 20 1.45 -9.13 3.72
CA VAL A 20 1.08 -10.45 4.25
C VAL A 20 1.99 -11.53 3.67
N ARG A 21 2.15 -11.56 2.34
CA ARG A 21 3.04 -12.53 1.67
C ARG A 21 4.49 -12.39 2.12
N MET A 22 4.96 -11.16 2.30
CA MET A 22 6.32 -10.90 2.77
C MET A 22 6.54 -11.39 4.20
N ALA A 23 5.62 -11.09 5.12
CA ALA A 23 5.73 -11.50 6.53
C ALA A 23 5.75 -13.02 6.69
N LEU A 24 5.00 -13.73 5.84
CA LEU A 24 4.97 -15.20 5.83
C LEU A 24 6.15 -15.82 5.06
N SER A 25 6.86 -15.05 4.23
CA SER A 25 7.93 -15.57 3.38
C SER A 25 9.20 -16.01 4.12
N ASP A 26 9.32 -15.63 5.40
CA ASP A 26 10.43 -16.01 6.28
C ASP A 26 10.20 -17.35 7.00
N ILE A 27 9.02 -17.97 6.83
CA ILE A 27 8.69 -19.27 7.42
C ILE A 27 8.96 -20.37 6.38
N ASP A 28 10.10 -21.05 6.49
CA ASP A 28 10.54 -22.10 5.55
C ASP A 28 9.54 -23.28 5.43
N GLN A 29 8.69 -23.48 6.44
CA GLN A 29 7.68 -24.54 6.47
C GLN A 29 6.38 -24.18 5.73
N ILE A 30 6.26 -22.98 5.16
CA ILE A 30 5.14 -22.57 4.31
C ILE A 30 5.47 -22.93 2.87
N ASN A 31 4.66 -23.81 2.29
CA ASN A 31 4.81 -24.26 0.91
C ASN A 31 4.17 -23.28 -0.07
N ARG A 32 3.00 -22.73 0.29
CA ARG A 32 2.24 -21.85 -0.59
C ARG A 32 1.30 -20.94 0.19
N ILE A 33 1.10 -19.73 -0.37
CA ILE A 33 0.15 -18.74 0.13
C ILE A 33 -0.77 -18.34 -1.02
N GLU A 34 -2.07 -18.50 -0.82
CA GLU A 34 -3.12 -17.99 -1.69
C GLU A 34 -3.92 -16.93 -0.94
N VAL A 35 -4.23 -15.84 -1.61
CA VAL A 35 -4.93 -14.71 -0.99
C VAL A 35 -6.17 -14.43 -1.82
N ASP A 36 -7.31 -14.49 -1.14
CA ASP A 36 -8.58 -14.02 -1.65
C ASP A 36 -8.80 -12.61 -1.07
N LEU A 37 -8.49 -11.60 -1.87
CA LEU A 37 -8.75 -10.21 -1.49
C LEU A 37 -10.25 -9.94 -1.33
N ASP A 38 -11.11 -10.61 -2.10
CA ASP A 38 -12.56 -10.38 -2.08
C ASP A 38 -13.18 -10.78 -0.73
N GLN A 39 -12.72 -11.89 -0.16
CA GLN A 39 -13.11 -12.33 1.19
C GLN A 39 -12.18 -11.83 2.29
N ARG A 40 -11.07 -11.18 1.93
CA ARG A 40 -9.93 -10.84 2.81
C ARG A 40 -9.38 -12.07 3.53
N ASP A 41 -9.38 -13.21 2.84
CA ASP A 41 -8.95 -14.48 3.38
C ASP A 41 -7.56 -14.85 2.84
N VAL A 42 -6.73 -15.43 3.70
CA VAL A 42 -5.39 -15.90 3.41
C VAL A 42 -5.35 -17.39 3.67
N LEU A 43 -5.17 -18.16 2.60
CA LEU A 43 -5.04 -19.62 2.60
C LEU A 43 -3.57 -19.98 2.56
N ILE A 44 -3.11 -20.75 3.54
CA ILE A 44 -1.68 -21.03 3.75
C ILE A 44 -1.50 -22.55 3.80
N ASP A 45 -0.75 -23.11 2.85
CA ASP A 45 -0.29 -24.50 2.91
C ASP A 45 1.02 -24.56 3.68
N HIS A 46 1.00 -25.25 4.81
CA HIS A 46 2.14 -25.32 5.70
C HIS A 46 2.32 -26.68 6.37
N THR A 47 3.49 -26.81 6.99
CA THR A 47 3.84 -27.91 7.90
C THR A 47 4.22 -27.43 9.31
N THR A 48 4.21 -26.11 9.54
CA THR A 48 4.44 -25.50 10.86
C THR A 48 3.17 -25.48 11.72
N ASP A 49 3.31 -25.06 12.97
CA ASP A 49 2.21 -24.77 13.89
C ASP A 49 1.49 -23.46 13.53
N THR A 50 0.17 -23.44 13.66
CA THR A 50 -0.70 -22.30 13.35
C THR A 50 -0.39 -21.07 14.20
N ASP A 51 0.08 -21.23 15.44
CA ASP A 51 0.46 -20.13 16.33
C ASP A 51 1.65 -19.33 15.78
N THR A 52 2.55 -19.99 15.04
CA THR A 52 3.69 -19.33 14.38
C THR A 52 3.21 -18.40 13.28
N ILE A 53 2.22 -18.86 12.51
CA ILE A 53 1.59 -18.10 11.43
C ILE A 53 0.78 -16.95 12.00
N ASP A 54 -0.03 -17.19 13.03
CA ASP A 54 -0.80 -16.15 13.71
C ASP A 54 0.13 -15.06 14.24
N THR A 55 1.20 -15.44 14.96
CA THR A 55 2.19 -14.47 15.48
C THR A 55 2.76 -13.58 14.38
N ALA A 56 3.12 -14.17 13.23
CA ALA A 56 3.63 -13.41 12.08
C ALA A 56 2.59 -12.42 11.53
N LEU A 57 1.34 -12.85 11.37
CA LEU A 57 0.25 -12.00 10.89
C LEU A 57 -0.14 -10.91 11.88
N GLN A 58 -0.11 -11.19 13.18
CA GLN A 58 -0.38 -10.20 14.24
C GLN A 58 0.63 -9.04 14.22
N THR A 59 1.88 -9.28 13.79
CA THR A 59 2.88 -8.19 13.67
C THR A 59 2.45 -7.11 12.69
N LEU A 60 1.61 -7.47 11.71
CA LEU A 60 1.06 -6.55 10.72
C LEU A 60 -0.04 -5.68 11.31
N ASN A 61 -0.65 -6.01 12.45
CA ASN A 61 -1.77 -5.23 13.01
C ASN A 61 -2.88 -4.96 11.97
N LEU A 62 -3.16 -5.97 11.13
CA LEU A 62 -4.21 -5.96 10.10
C LEU A 62 -5.51 -6.63 10.60
N GLY A 63 -5.58 -7.02 11.89
CA GLY A 63 -6.74 -7.75 12.42
C GLY A 63 -6.87 -9.14 11.81
N ALA A 64 -5.78 -9.91 11.83
CA ALA A 64 -5.79 -11.29 11.39
C ALA A 64 -6.47 -12.16 12.46
N GLU A 65 -7.39 -13.02 12.02
CA GLU A 65 -8.10 -13.98 12.86
C GLU A 65 -8.07 -15.36 12.19
N PHE A 66 -7.70 -16.39 12.95
CA PHE A 66 -7.75 -17.76 12.47
C PHE A 66 -9.20 -18.21 12.28
N VAL A 67 -9.48 -18.90 11.16
CA VAL A 67 -10.82 -19.36 10.82
C VAL A 67 -10.92 -20.88 10.86
N ASP A 68 -10.09 -21.59 10.08
CA ASP A 68 -10.08 -23.06 10.00
C ASP A 68 -8.77 -23.62 9.42
N ASP A 69 -8.58 -24.95 9.48
CA ASP A 69 -7.42 -25.69 8.97
C ASP A 69 -7.77 -26.78 7.93
N THR A 70 -9.00 -26.73 7.40
CA THR A 70 -9.57 -27.74 6.49
C THR A 70 -9.74 -27.27 5.04
N SER A 71 -9.26 -26.07 4.73
CA SER A 71 -9.46 -25.46 3.42
C SER A 71 -8.60 -26.13 2.32
N GLU A 72 -8.86 -25.84 1.05
CA GLU A 72 -8.05 -26.33 -0.07
C GLU A 72 -7.47 -25.16 -0.88
N ILE A 73 -6.25 -25.33 -1.40
CA ILE A 73 -5.58 -24.34 -2.25
C ILE A 73 -5.73 -24.77 -3.72
N GLY A 74 -6.17 -23.86 -4.59
CA GLY A 74 -6.38 -24.10 -6.03
C GLY A 74 -5.08 -24.39 -6.80
N PRO A 75 -5.07 -24.50 -8.14
CA PRO A 75 -3.84 -24.67 -8.93
C PRO A 75 -2.89 -23.47 -8.80
N ALA A 76 -1.58 -23.70 -8.92
CA ALA A 76 -0.58 -22.66 -8.74
C ALA A 76 -0.74 -21.52 -9.78
N PRO A 77 -0.64 -20.23 -9.36
CA PRO A 77 -0.78 -19.12 -10.28
C PRO A 77 0.37 -19.04 -11.30
N ASP A 78 0.09 -18.47 -12.47
CA ASP A 78 1.09 -18.21 -13.51
C ASP A 78 2.05 -17.11 -13.05
N THR A 79 3.23 -17.50 -12.60
CA THR A 79 4.29 -16.62 -12.08
C THR A 79 4.66 -15.49 -13.04
N ARG A 80 4.51 -15.70 -14.37
CA ARG A 80 4.83 -14.69 -15.38
C ARG A 80 3.77 -13.59 -15.41
N ARG A 81 2.49 -13.94 -15.24
CA ARG A 81 1.40 -12.97 -15.17
C ARG A 81 1.46 -12.17 -13.88
N GLU A 82 1.72 -12.83 -12.75
CA GLU A 82 1.89 -12.17 -11.45
C GLU A 82 3.02 -11.14 -11.49
N ARG A 83 4.19 -11.53 -12.00
CA ARG A 83 5.32 -10.61 -12.19
C ARG A 83 4.96 -9.41 -13.06
N ASN A 84 4.28 -9.62 -14.19
CA ASN A 84 3.89 -8.51 -15.07
C ASN A 84 2.90 -7.55 -14.39
N ALA A 85 1.97 -8.08 -13.60
CA ALA A 85 1.01 -7.28 -12.83
C ALA A 85 1.75 -6.39 -11.80
N LEU A 86 2.71 -6.98 -11.07
CA LEU A 86 3.55 -6.27 -10.11
C LEU A 86 4.43 -5.20 -10.77
N ILE A 87 4.96 -5.43 -11.98
CA ILE A 87 5.74 -4.42 -12.72
C ILE A 87 4.85 -3.21 -13.04
N VAL A 88 3.62 -3.44 -13.50
CA VAL A 88 2.72 -2.33 -13.82
C VAL A 88 2.34 -1.55 -12.56
N ALA A 89 1.99 -2.24 -11.48
CA ALA A 89 1.69 -1.60 -10.20
C ALA A 89 2.88 -0.75 -9.69
N PHE A 90 4.10 -1.28 -9.78
CA PHE A 90 5.32 -0.56 -9.44
C PHE A 90 5.51 0.70 -10.28
N VAL A 91 5.41 0.60 -11.61
CA VAL A 91 5.65 1.72 -12.52
C VAL A 91 4.61 2.83 -12.33
N ILE A 92 3.34 2.47 -12.15
CA ILE A 92 2.27 3.45 -11.92
C ILE A 92 2.51 4.20 -10.60
N ASN A 93 2.68 3.47 -9.49
CA ASN A 93 2.91 4.09 -8.18
C ASN A 93 4.20 4.92 -8.14
N ALA A 94 5.30 4.42 -8.73
CA ALA A 94 6.54 5.18 -8.81
C ALA A 94 6.41 6.44 -9.69
N GLY A 95 5.62 6.37 -10.76
CA GLY A 95 5.32 7.50 -11.63
C GLY A 95 4.54 8.58 -10.89
N PHE A 96 3.47 8.19 -10.17
CA PHE A 96 2.68 9.13 -9.36
C PHE A 96 3.48 9.68 -8.19
N PHE A 97 4.29 8.88 -7.49
CA PHE A 97 5.21 9.38 -6.47
C PHE A 97 6.06 10.55 -6.98
N VAL A 98 6.71 10.40 -8.14
CA VAL A 98 7.55 11.48 -8.69
C VAL A 98 6.70 12.66 -9.15
N GLY A 99 5.59 12.41 -9.84
CA GLY A 99 4.70 13.44 -10.36
C GLY A 99 4.05 14.29 -9.27
N GLU A 100 3.42 13.65 -8.29
CA GLU A 100 2.74 14.30 -7.17
C GLU A 100 3.72 14.94 -6.20
N LEU A 101 4.90 14.37 -5.96
CA LEU A 101 5.92 15.04 -5.16
C LEU A 101 6.38 16.33 -5.86
N THR A 102 6.62 16.26 -7.17
CA THR A 102 7.04 17.44 -7.96
C THR A 102 5.95 18.50 -7.96
N VAL A 103 4.71 18.12 -8.29
CA VAL A 103 3.58 19.07 -8.33
C VAL A 103 3.24 19.57 -6.94
N GLY A 104 3.27 18.74 -5.90
CA GLY A 104 3.04 19.13 -4.51
C GLY A 104 4.07 20.14 -4.01
N LEU A 105 5.34 20.02 -4.43
CA LEU A 105 6.37 21.02 -4.13
C LEU A 105 6.12 22.34 -4.89
N ILE A 106 5.77 22.29 -6.18
CA ILE A 106 5.52 23.48 -7.02
C ILE A 106 4.24 24.21 -6.60
N SER A 107 3.15 23.46 -6.41
CA SER A 107 1.83 23.94 -5.98
C SER A 107 1.76 24.23 -4.49
N ARG A 108 2.81 23.88 -3.74
CA ARG A 108 2.92 24.03 -2.29
C ARG A 108 1.88 23.24 -1.49
N SER A 109 1.23 22.24 -2.08
CA SER A 109 0.24 21.39 -1.41
C SER A 109 0.90 20.31 -0.55
N MET A 110 0.55 20.31 0.74
CA MET A 110 0.93 19.28 1.70
C MET A 110 0.12 18.00 1.51
N GLY A 111 -1.14 18.10 1.07
CA GLY A 111 -1.95 16.95 0.69
C GLY A 111 -1.29 16.14 -0.41
N LEU A 112 -0.88 16.79 -1.51
CA LEU A 112 -0.19 16.12 -2.62
C LEU A 112 1.18 15.54 -2.22
N ILE A 113 1.95 16.23 -1.38
CA ILE A 113 3.23 15.70 -0.89
C ILE A 113 2.99 14.44 -0.04
N ALA A 114 1.96 14.44 0.81
CA ALA A 114 1.63 13.29 1.64
C ALA A 114 1.12 12.10 0.81
N ASP A 115 0.28 12.36 -0.19
CA ASP A 115 -0.21 11.34 -1.14
C ASP A 115 0.94 10.73 -1.95
N ALA A 116 1.85 11.56 -2.46
CA ALA A 116 3.05 11.10 -3.15
C ALA A 116 3.88 10.14 -2.28
N LEU A 117 4.06 10.46 -1.00
CA LEU A 117 4.80 9.60 -0.09
C LEU A 117 4.12 8.24 0.16
N ASP A 118 2.79 8.19 0.14
CA ASP A 118 2.01 6.94 0.17
C ASP A 118 2.27 6.12 -1.10
N MET A 119 2.14 6.73 -2.29
CA MET A 119 2.47 6.10 -3.58
C MET A 119 3.92 5.60 -3.62
N GLY A 120 4.85 6.34 -3.00
CA GLY A 120 6.25 5.94 -2.86
C GLY A 120 6.45 4.75 -1.93
N ALA A 121 5.65 4.66 -0.87
CA ALA A 121 5.64 3.51 0.03
C ALA A 121 5.13 2.26 -0.71
N ASP A 122 4.02 2.39 -1.43
CA ASP A 122 3.42 1.32 -2.24
C ASP A 122 4.35 0.85 -3.36
N ALA A 123 4.94 1.78 -4.12
CA ALA A 123 5.96 1.46 -5.12
C ALA A 123 7.11 0.65 -4.51
N SER A 124 7.54 1.00 -3.30
CA SER A 124 8.59 0.27 -2.61
C SER A 124 8.14 -1.16 -2.27
N VAL A 125 6.92 -1.35 -1.76
CA VAL A 125 6.36 -2.68 -1.49
C VAL A 125 6.31 -3.51 -2.79
N TYR A 126 5.79 -2.96 -3.90
CA TYR A 126 5.77 -3.68 -5.18
C TYR A 126 7.18 -4.02 -5.69
N ALA A 127 8.16 -3.13 -5.53
CA ALA A 127 9.55 -3.40 -5.91
C ALA A 127 10.15 -4.55 -5.08
N LEU A 128 9.84 -4.61 -3.79
CA LEU A 128 10.24 -5.71 -2.90
C LEU A 128 9.59 -7.02 -3.33
N SER A 129 8.28 -7.01 -3.61
CA SER A 129 7.56 -8.17 -4.11
C SER A 129 8.16 -8.69 -5.41
N LEU A 130 8.43 -7.80 -6.38
CA LEU A 130 9.09 -8.16 -7.65
C LEU A 130 10.46 -8.82 -7.44
N ALA A 131 11.25 -8.28 -6.51
CA ALA A 131 12.55 -8.84 -6.20
C ALA A 131 12.44 -10.17 -5.42
N ALA A 132 11.35 -10.40 -4.69
CA ALA A 132 11.05 -11.64 -3.99
C ALA A 132 10.52 -12.75 -4.92
N VAL A 133 9.88 -12.40 -6.05
CA VAL A 133 9.43 -13.39 -7.05
C VAL A 133 10.65 -14.09 -7.67
N GLY A 134 10.86 -15.36 -7.28
CA GLY A 134 11.90 -16.23 -7.86
C GLY A 134 13.29 -16.12 -7.23
N THR A 135 13.45 -15.46 -6.06
CA THR A 135 14.75 -15.35 -5.35
C THR A 135 14.75 -16.02 -3.97
N ALA A 136 15.93 -16.41 -3.50
CA ALA A 136 16.14 -17.04 -2.19
C ALA A 136 15.87 -16.06 -1.02
N ALA A 137 15.29 -16.57 0.08
CA ALA A 137 14.81 -15.81 1.24
C ALA A 137 15.82 -14.78 1.80
N ALA A 138 17.11 -15.12 1.84
CA ALA A 138 18.16 -14.23 2.37
C ALA A 138 18.31 -12.89 1.61
N ARG A 139 18.06 -12.84 0.28
CA ARG A 139 18.07 -11.57 -0.47
C ARG A 139 16.84 -10.72 -0.20
N LYS A 140 15.70 -11.36 0.13
CA LYS A 140 14.44 -10.66 0.46
C LYS A 140 14.60 -9.78 1.70
N LYS A 141 15.26 -10.30 2.74
CA LYS A 141 15.51 -9.56 3.99
C LYS A 141 16.35 -8.30 3.81
N GLN A 142 17.40 -8.36 2.99
CA GLN A 142 18.26 -7.19 2.74
C GLN A 142 17.54 -6.10 1.93
N LEU A 143 16.73 -6.50 0.95
CA LEU A 143 15.94 -5.59 0.13
C LEU A 143 14.86 -4.91 0.98
N ALA A 144 14.10 -5.67 1.76
CA ALA A 144 13.06 -5.14 2.66
C ALA A 144 13.62 -4.12 3.64
N ARG A 145 14.79 -4.39 4.21
CA ARG A 145 15.48 -3.47 5.12
C ARG A 145 15.91 -2.17 4.43
N THR A 146 16.40 -2.24 3.20
CA THR A 146 16.84 -1.04 2.44
C THR A 146 15.64 -0.16 2.09
N SER A 147 14.54 -0.77 1.66
CA SER A 147 13.28 -0.06 1.40
C SER A 147 12.69 0.56 2.67
N GLY A 148 12.69 -0.16 3.81
CA GLY A 148 12.24 0.38 5.08
C GLY A 148 13.05 1.61 5.52
N TYR A 149 14.37 1.62 5.32
CA TYR A 149 15.20 2.81 5.60
C TYR A 149 14.89 3.98 4.65
N LEU A 150 14.66 3.71 3.36
CA LEU A 150 14.25 4.75 2.40
C LEU A 150 12.90 5.37 2.78
N GLN A 151 11.91 4.55 3.13
CA GLN A 151 10.60 5.01 3.58
C GLN A 151 10.70 5.84 4.87
N ILE A 152 11.50 5.43 5.85
CA ILE A 152 11.74 6.23 7.06
C ILE A 152 12.40 7.57 6.73
N GLY A 153 13.37 7.57 5.80
CA GLY A 153 14.01 8.80 5.33
C GLY A 153 13.02 9.75 4.68
N LEU A 154 12.20 9.25 3.76
CA LEU A 154 11.15 10.01 3.08
C LEU A 154 10.07 10.52 4.05
N ALA A 155 9.65 9.71 5.02
CA ALA A 155 8.71 10.12 6.06
C ALA A 155 9.32 11.15 7.03
N ALA A 156 10.61 11.05 7.36
CA ALA A 156 11.28 12.07 8.18
C ALA A 156 11.39 13.40 7.43
N LEU A 157 11.74 13.37 6.15
CA LEU A 157 11.81 14.56 5.28
C LEU A 157 10.43 15.20 5.10
N GLY A 158 9.41 14.40 4.81
CA GLY A 158 8.03 14.88 4.68
C GLY A 158 7.53 15.51 5.97
N LEU A 159 7.76 14.88 7.13
CA LEU A 159 7.36 15.42 8.43
C LEU A 159 8.11 16.72 8.76
N ALA A 160 9.40 16.79 8.45
CA ALA A 160 10.18 18.00 8.62
C ALA A 160 9.65 19.16 7.77
N GLU A 161 9.25 18.89 6.51
CA GLU A 161 8.65 19.89 5.63
C GLU A 161 7.26 20.33 6.12
N VAL A 162 6.42 19.40 6.61
CA VAL A 162 5.13 19.71 7.26
C VAL A 162 5.33 20.67 8.41
N LEU A 163 6.24 20.34 9.34
CA LEU A 163 6.52 21.17 10.50
C LEU A 163 7.09 22.53 10.08
N ARG A 164 8.03 22.56 9.12
CA ARG A 164 8.61 23.80 8.61
C ARG A 164 7.52 24.73 8.06
N ARG A 165 6.63 24.24 7.21
CA ARG A 165 5.57 25.06 6.61
C ARG A 165 4.50 25.47 7.62
N PHE A 166 4.12 24.57 8.53
CA PHE A 166 3.16 24.87 9.60
C PHE A 166 3.61 26.09 10.45
N PHE A 167 4.93 26.27 10.65
CA PHE A 167 5.48 27.35 11.46
C PHE A 167 6.04 28.54 10.67
N ALA A 168 6.40 28.40 9.39
CA ALA A 168 7.15 29.41 8.64
C ALA A 168 6.41 30.05 7.46
N ASP A 169 5.51 29.35 6.77
CA ASP A 169 4.94 29.80 5.48
C ASP A 169 3.40 29.69 5.47
N ASN A 170 2.71 30.82 5.26
CA ASN A 170 1.26 30.90 5.05
C ASN A 170 0.91 31.16 3.57
N GLU A 171 1.72 30.63 2.64
CA GLU A 171 1.41 30.75 1.21
C GLU A 171 0.33 29.73 0.81
N LEU A 172 -0.63 30.20 0.03
CA LEU A 172 -1.78 29.38 -0.40
C LEU A 172 -1.33 28.30 -1.40
N PRO A 173 -1.73 27.03 -1.21
CA PRO A 173 -1.51 26.00 -2.20
C PRO A 173 -2.40 26.23 -3.43
N ASP A 174 -1.94 25.85 -4.63
CA ASP A 174 -2.73 25.95 -5.86
C ASP A 174 -3.80 24.84 -5.94
N PRO A 175 -5.10 25.16 -5.80
CA PRO A 175 -6.17 24.17 -5.80
C PRO A 175 -6.31 23.46 -7.16
N THR A 176 -5.93 24.11 -8.26
CA THR A 176 -6.07 23.54 -9.60
C THR A 176 -5.13 22.35 -9.77
N SER A 177 -3.87 22.55 -9.40
CA SER A 177 -2.86 21.50 -9.42
C SER A 177 -3.22 20.32 -8.51
N MET A 178 -3.77 20.60 -7.32
CA MET A 178 -4.27 19.57 -6.39
C MET A 178 -5.35 18.70 -7.02
N ILE A 179 -6.40 19.31 -7.57
CA ILE A 179 -7.52 18.57 -8.17
C ILE A 179 -7.05 17.75 -9.38
N VAL A 180 -6.26 18.35 -10.27
CA VAL A 180 -5.79 17.67 -11.48
C VAL A 180 -4.94 16.45 -11.13
N MET A 181 -3.99 16.60 -10.21
CA MET A 181 -3.12 15.48 -9.83
C MET A 181 -3.88 14.37 -9.12
N SER A 182 -4.73 14.70 -8.14
CA SER A 182 -5.50 13.68 -7.42
C SER A 182 -6.51 12.95 -8.31
N VAL A 183 -7.08 13.61 -9.33
CA VAL A 183 -7.93 12.92 -10.32
C VAL A 183 -7.10 11.96 -11.18
N LEU A 184 -5.89 12.36 -11.59
CA LEU A 184 -4.99 11.49 -12.36
C LEU A 184 -4.52 10.29 -11.53
N ALA A 185 -4.12 10.50 -10.28
CA ALA A 185 -3.69 9.45 -9.37
C ALA A 185 -4.81 8.45 -9.07
N LEU A 186 -6.03 8.95 -8.80
CA LEU A 186 -7.23 8.12 -8.66
C LEU A 186 -7.45 7.22 -9.88
N ALA A 187 -7.34 7.77 -11.09
CA ALA A 187 -7.48 7.01 -12.33
C ALA A 187 -6.37 5.96 -12.48
N GLY A 188 -5.13 6.33 -12.13
CA GLY A 188 -3.98 5.43 -12.10
C GLY A 188 -4.19 4.22 -11.19
N ASN A 189 -4.64 4.46 -9.96
CA ASN A 189 -4.88 3.40 -8.98
C ASN A 189 -6.02 2.47 -9.37
N ILE A 190 -7.08 3.01 -9.98
CA ILE A 190 -8.14 2.19 -10.59
C ILE A 190 -7.58 1.29 -11.69
N ILE A 191 -6.72 1.80 -12.58
CA ILE A 191 -6.11 1.00 -13.65
C ILE A 191 -5.24 -0.13 -13.06
N THR A 192 -4.41 0.19 -12.07
CA THR A 192 -3.58 -0.79 -11.35
C THR A 192 -4.43 -1.92 -10.78
N LEU A 193 -5.50 -1.57 -10.07
CA LEU A 193 -6.42 -2.53 -9.46
C LEU A 193 -7.09 -3.43 -10.50
N LEU A 194 -7.64 -2.86 -11.57
CA LEU A 194 -8.28 -3.62 -12.64
C LEU A 194 -7.31 -4.60 -13.33
N MET A 195 -6.05 -4.22 -13.47
CA MET A 195 -5.04 -5.07 -14.08
C MET A 195 -4.58 -6.20 -13.16
N LEU A 196 -4.35 -5.91 -11.88
CA LEU A 196 -3.96 -6.92 -10.89
C LEU A 196 -5.06 -8.00 -10.73
N HIS A 197 -6.32 -7.57 -10.77
CA HIS A 197 -7.47 -8.47 -10.65
C HIS A 197 -7.63 -9.38 -11.87
N ARG A 198 -7.47 -8.86 -13.10
CA ARG A 198 -7.51 -9.66 -14.34
C ARG A 198 -6.51 -10.82 -14.38
N VAL A 199 -5.42 -10.72 -13.63
CA VAL A 199 -4.40 -11.77 -13.55
C VAL A 199 -4.78 -12.88 -12.55
N ARG A 200 -5.64 -12.58 -11.58
CA ARG A 200 -5.86 -13.43 -10.39
C ARG A 200 -7.20 -14.15 -10.37
N SER A 201 -8.26 -13.55 -10.89
CA SER A 201 -9.59 -14.18 -10.93
C SER A 201 -10.00 -14.46 -12.38
N GLY A 202 -10.32 -15.71 -12.66
CA GLY A 202 -11.24 -16.03 -13.75
C GLY A 202 -12.51 -15.19 -13.58
N GLU A 203 -13.08 -14.76 -14.70
CA GLU A 203 -14.14 -13.75 -14.82
C GLU A 203 -15.25 -13.79 -13.74
N ALA A 204 -15.72 -12.58 -13.37
CA ALA A 204 -16.78 -12.24 -12.39
C ALA A 204 -16.29 -12.22 -10.93
N HIS A 205 -16.00 -11.07 -10.31
CA HIS A 205 -17.01 -10.11 -9.86
C HIS A 205 -16.41 -8.71 -9.60
N LEU A 206 -16.63 -7.77 -10.53
CA LEU A 206 -16.21 -6.35 -10.40
C LEU A 206 -16.91 -5.56 -9.28
N GLN A 207 -17.96 -6.09 -8.65
CA GLN A 207 -18.76 -5.36 -7.65
C GLN A 207 -18.10 -5.27 -6.27
N ALA A 208 -17.31 -6.26 -5.87
CA ALA A 208 -16.57 -6.23 -4.59
C ALA A 208 -15.34 -5.30 -4.66
N SER A 209 -14.73 -5.16 -5.85
CA SER A 209 -13.58 -4.27 -6.16
C SER A 209 -13.74 -2.82 -5.71
N TRP A 210 -14.97 -2.29 -5.61
CA TRP A 210 -15.22 -0.91 -5.14
C TRP A 210 -14.89 -0.69 -3.66
N ILE A 211 -14.88 -1.75 -2.85
CA ILE A 211 -14.54 -1.67 -1.42
C ILE A 211 -13.01 -1.67 -1.22
N PHE A 212 -12.23 -2.10 -2.22
CA PHE A 212 -10.78 -2.37 -2.09
C PHE A 212 -9.88 -1.20 -2.48
N THR A 213 -10.25 -0.34 -3.43
CA THR A 213 -9.52 0.92 -3.67
C THR A 213 -9.79 1.98 -2.60
N ALA A 214 -10.38 1.59 -1.46
CA ALA A 214 -10.93 2.53 -0.50
C ALA A 214 -9.87 3.46 0.09
N ASN A 215 -8.64 3.01 0.33
CA ASN A 215 -7.61 3.89 0.88
C ASN A 215 -7.17 4.95 -0.14
N ASP A 216 -6.76 4.55 -1.35
CA ASP A 216 -6.38 5.49 -2.42
C ASP A 216 -7.51 6.45 -2.78
N ILE A 217 -8.76 5.95 -2.86
CA ILE A 217 -9.94 6.79 -3.12
C ILE A 217 -10.17 7.77 -1.96
N LYS A 218 -10.02 7.34 -0.70
CA LYS A 218 -10.17 8.22 0.47
C LYS A 218 -9.09 9.29 0.49
N VAL A 219 -7.83 8.94 0.24
CA VAL A 219 -6.68 9.86 0.25
C VAL A 219 -6.84 10.88 -0.88
N ASN A 220 -7.01 10.44 -2.12
CA ASN A 220 -7.23 11.34 -3.27
C ASN A 220 -8.49 12.20 -3.10
N GLY A 221 -9.58 11.60 -2.59
CA GLY A 221 -10.82 12.31 -2.29
C GLY A 221 -10.64 13.37 -1.21
N LEU A 222 -9.82 13.10 -0.18
CA LEU A 222 -9.47 14.04 0.87
C LEU A 222 -8.65 15.22 0.32
N VAL A 223 -7.70 14.97 -0.59
CA VAL A 223 -6.93 16.04 -1.25
C VAL A 223 -7.83 16.91 -2.14
N ILE A 224 -8.75 16.30 -2.90
CA ILE A 224 -9.74 17.05 -3.70
C ILE A 224 -10.64 17.90 -2.80
N ALA A 225 -11.15 17.33 -1.71
CA ALA A 225 -11.97 18.06 -0.74
C ALA A 225 -11.18 19.22 -0.10
N ALA A 226 -9.91 19.02 0.20
CA ALA A 226 -9.02 20.04 0.71
C ALA A 226 -8.81 21.17 -0.31
N ALA A 227 -8.62 20.86 -1.60
CA ALA A 227 -8.48 21.86 -2.65
C ALA A 227 -9.74 22.75 -2.78
N ILE A 228 -10.93 22.13 -2.72
CA ILE A 228 -12.20 22.85 -2.67
C ILE A 228 -12.25 23.73 -1.42
N GLY A 229 -11.85 23.20 -0.26
CA GLY A 229 -11.76 23.94 0.99
C GLY A 229 -10.83 25.16 0.91
N VAL A 230 -9.65 25.00 0.31
CA VAL A 230 -8.68 26.09 0.09
C VAL A 230 -9.33 27.19 -0.76
N THR A 231 -10.02 26.81 -1.84
CA THR A 231 -10.70 27.76 -2.73
C THR A 231 -11.84 28.52 -2.03
N LEU A 232 -12.60 27.85 -1.15
CA LEU A 232 -13.73 28.45 -0.44
C LEU A 232 -13.32 29.31 0.75
N THR A 233 -12.21 28.96 1.41
CA THR A 233 -11.75 29.62 2.64
C THR A 233 -10.62 30.62 2.42
N ASP A 234 -10.04 30.66 1.22
CA ASP A 234 -8.85 31.44 0.88
C ASP A 234 -7.72 31.21 1.91
N SER A 235 -7.56 29.95 2.33
CA SER A 235 -6.65 29.52 3.40
C SER A 235 -5.99 28.19 3.06
N GLY A 236 -4.72 28.02 3.41
CA GLY A 236 -3.98 26.76 3.26
C GLY A 236 -4.30 25.72 4.35
N ILE A 237 -5.09 26.08 5.36
CA ILE A 237 -5.43 25.21 6.48
C ILE A 237 -6.11 23.89 6.05
N PRO A 238 -7.08 23.87 5.11
CA PRO A 238 -7.71 22.61 4.69
C PRO A 238 -6.71 21.60 4.11
N ASP A 239 -5.76 22.06 3.29
CA ASP A 239 -4.69 21.23 2.72
C ASP A 239 -3.70 20.74 3.80
N LEU A 240 -3.38 21.57 4.77
CA LEU A 240 -2.51 21.21 5.88
C LEU A 240 -3.13 20.12 6.77
N ILE A 241 -4.44 20.20 7.03
CA ILE A 241 -5.19 19.18 7.77
C ILE A 241 -5.20 17.88 6.98
N ALA A 242 -5.52 17.93 5.68
CA ALA A 242 -5.53 16.76 4.82
C ALA A 242 -4.15 16.08 4.78
N GLY A 243 -3.10 16.86 4.53
CA GLY A 243 -1.72 16.39 4.55
C GLY A 243 -1.35 15.73 5.87
N ALA A 244 -1.70 16.34 7.01
CA ALA A 244 -1.42 15.76 8.33
C ALA A 244 -2.13 14.42 8.57
N VAL A 245 -3.39 14.29 8.14
CA VAL A 245 -4.15 13.04 8.24
C VAL A 245 -3.53 11.95 7.38
N ILE A 246 -3.22 12.24 6.12
CA ILE A 246 -2.60 11.28 5.19
C ILE A 246 -1.24 10.86 5.75
N PHE A 247 -0.43 11.81 6.23
CA PHE A 247 0.87 11.52 6.82
C PHE A 247 0.80 10.57 8.01
N ALA A 248 -0.22 10.72 8.86
CA ALA A 248 -0.41 9.83 10.01
C ALA A 248 -0.73 8.39 9.55
N VAL A 249 -1.50 8.23 8.47
CA VAL A 249 -1.79 6.93 7.86
C VAL A 249 -0.50 6.31 7.30
N VAL A 250 0.24 7.04 6.47
CA VAL A 250 1.52 6.58 5.87
C VAL A 250 2.55 6.20 6.94
N ALA A 251 2.69 7.03 7.98
CA ALA A 251 3.63 6.77 9.07
C ALA A 251 3.29 5.50 9.86
N ASN A 252 2.01 5.15 9.99
CA ASN A 252 1.59 3.89 10.59
C ASN A 252 1.91 2.70 9.69
N GLY A 253 1.73 2.82 8.37
CA GLY A 253 2.16 1.83 7.38
C GLY A 253 3.68 1.58 7.41
N ALA A 254 4.49 2.64 7.40
CA ALA A 254 5.95 2.53 7.46
C ALA A 254 6.44 1.84 8.76
N ARG A 255 5.81 2.14 9.91
CA ARG A 255 6.12 1.45 11.18
C ARG A 255 5.83 -0.06 11.12
N ARG A 256 4.79 -0.46 10.38
CA ARG A 256 4.42 -1.87 10.17
C ARG A 256 5.49 -2.60 9.37
N ILE A 257 5.94 -2.02 8.26
CA ILE A 257 7.00 -2.58 7.40
C ILE A 257 8.30 -2.77 8.19
N LEU A 258 8.66 -1.81 9.04
CA LEU A 258 9.87 -1.91 9.85
C LEU A 258 9.82 -3.09 10.83
N LYS A 259 8.66 -3.41 11.40
CA LYS A 259 8.50 -4.57 12.30
C LYS A 259 8.72 -5.89 11.56
N ILE A 260 8.27 -6.01 10.31
CA ILE A 260 8.49 -7.20 9.47
C ILE A 260 9.99 -7.38 9.17
N SER A 261 10.75 -6.29 9.06
CA SER A 261 12.17 -6.34 8.66
C SER A 261 13.17 -6.78 9.75
N ARG A 262 12.73 -6.93 11.01
CA ARG A 262 13.59 -7.33 12.14
C ARG A 262 13.60 -8.84 12.29
#